data_AF-A0A0J0XNB4-F1
#
_entry.id   AF-A0A0J0XNB4-F1
#
_cell.length_a   1.000
_cell.length_b   1.000
_cell.length_c   1.000
_cell.angle_alpha   90.00
_cell.angle_beta   90.00
_cell.angle_gamma   90.00
#
_symmetry.space_group_name_H-M   'P 1'
#
loop_
_entity.id
_entity.type
_entity.pdbx_description
1 polymer ?
#
loop_
_entity_poly.entity_id
_entity_poly.type
_entity_poly.pdbx_seq_one_letter_code
_entity_poly.pdbx_strand_id
1 'polypeptide(L)'
;MLSAELSTDMDRITQLQDAILDLLTITASSIEYITHRTQFEQTSTAIPTTLHTTQAARRKDYRAAIEQFVSDIVRRAKDIETLIAALPSKDDSGVRATRLEELQAEMVVANREYKEALGQAEELLGELKKVLRITLGDGTERNITASLTRLGIPQS
;
A
#
# COMPACT_ATOMS: atom_id res chain seq x y z
N MET A 1 2.66 12.85 4.95
CA MET A 1 1.72 13.28 3.89
C MET A 1 2.23 12.89 2.50
N LEU A 2 3.45 13.27 2.12
CA LEU A 2 4.00 13.02 0.77
C LEU A 2 4.19 11.53 0.42
N SER A 3 4.60 10.70 1.38
CA SER A 3 4.64 9.23 1.23
C SER A 3 3.25 8.61 1.04
N ALA A 4 2.21 9.19 1.65
CA ALA A 4 0.84 8.73 1.45
C ALA A 4 0.33 9.12 0.05
N GLU A 5 0.64 10.32 -0.43
CA GLU A 5 0.27 10.78 -1.78
C GLU A 5 0.99 9.96 -2.88
N LEU A 6 2.30 9.74 -2.77
CA LEU A 6 3.03 8.87 -3.71
C LEU A 6 2.54 7.43 -3.67
N SER A 7 2.22 6.92 -2.48
CA SER A 7 1.64 5.58 -2.32
C SER A 7 0.24 5.50 -2.93
N THR A 8 -0.56 6.56 -2.84
CA THR A 8 -1.91 6.62 -3.40
C THR A 8 -1.86 6.72 -4.93
N ASP A 9 -0.89 7.46 -5.47
CA ASP A 9 -0.68 7.57 -6.92
C ASP A 9 -0.19 6.26 -7.53
N MET A 10 0.76 5.59 -6.87
CA MET A 10 1.23 4.27 -7.29
C MET A 10 0.11 3.22 -7.22
N ASP A 11 -0.71 3.26 -6.17
CA ASP A 11 -1.90 2.41 -6.04
C ASP A 11 -2.91 2.65 -7.17
N ARG A 12 -3.19 3.92 -7.53
CA ARG A 12 -4.07 4.25 -8.67
C ARG A 12 -3.53 3.78 -10.02
N ILE A 13 -2.22 3.85 -10.24
CA ILE A 13 -1.59 3.35 -11.47
C ILE A 13 -1.72 1.82 -11.53
N THR A 14 -1.47 1.11 -10.43
CA THR A 14 -1.65 -0.34 -10.35
C THR A 14 -3.11 -0.72 -10.60
N GLN A 15 -4.07 -0.01 -9.98
CA GLN A 15 -5.50 -0.24 -10.20
C GLN A 15 -5.91 -0.04 -11.68
N LEU A 16 -5.37 0.98 -12.35
CA LEU A 16 -5.61 1.19 -13.77
C LEU A 16 -5.01 0.07 -14.62
N GLN A 17 -3.80 -0.38 -14.31
CA GLN A 17 -3.16 -1.48 -15.01
C GLN A 17 -4.00 -2.77 -14.89
N ASP A 18 -4.45 -3.11 -13.69
CA ASP A 18 -5.30 -4.27 -13.43
C ASP A 18 -6.64 -4.15 -14.16
N ALA A 19 -7.25 -2.95 -14.18
CA ALA A 19 -8.48 -2.70 -14.92
C ALA A 19 -8.34 -2.89 -16.44
N ILE A 20 -7.21 -2.49 -17.02
CA ILE A 20 -6.91 -2.69 -18.45
C ILE A 20 -6.68 -4.17 -18.74
N LEU A 21 -5.92 -4.87 -17.89
CA LEU A 21 -5.67 -6.30 -18.03
C LEU A 21 -6.97 -7.11 -17.95
N ASP A 22 -7.84 -6.76 -17.02
CA ASP A 22 -9.16 -7.38 -16.88
C ASP A 22 -10.04 -7.13 -18.12
N LEU A 23 -10.06 -5.89 -18.65
CA LEU A 23 -10.80 -5.58 -19.88
C LEU A 23 -10.31 -6.43 -21.06
N LEU A 24 -9.00 -6.55 -21.24
CA LEU A 24 -8.39 -7.36 -22.30
C LEU A 24 -8.73 -8.84 -22.12
N THR A 25 -8.65 -9.34 -20.89
CA THR A 25 -9.01 -10.73 -20.54
C THR A 25 -10.46 -11.01 -20.89
N ILE A 26 -11.40 -10.17 -20.45
CA ILE A 26 -12.83 -10.31 -20.74
C ILE A 26 -13.07 -10.27 -22.25
N THR A 27 -12.40 -9.37 -22.97
CA THR A 27 -12.54 -9.25 -24.42
C THR A 27 -12.05 -10.53 -25.12
N ALA A 28 -10.87 -11.05 -24.76
CA ALA A 28 -10.34 -12.28 -25.33
C ALA A 28 -11.25 -13.49 -25.04
N SER A 29 -11.71 -13.65 -23.80
CA SER A 29 -12.64 -14.72 -23.43
C SER A 29 -14.00 -14.59 -24.14
N SER A 30 -14.49 -13.36 -24.37
CA SER A 30 -15.73 -13.14 -25.11
C SER A 30 -15.60 -13.55 -26.58
N ILE A 31 -14.47 -13.25 -27.22
CA ILE A 31 -14.18 -13.65 -28.60
C ILE A 31 -14.05 -15.17 -28.69
N GLU A 32 -13.36 -15.80 -27.74
CA GLU A 32 -13.22 -17.25 -27.69
C GLU A 32 -14.58 -17.92 -27.54
N TYR A 33 -15.43 -17.43 -26.64
CA TYR A 33 -16.79 -17.91 -26.44
C TYR A 33 -17.64 -17.76 -27.70
N ILE A 34 -17.62 -16.57 -28.30
CA ILE A 34 -18.36 -16.28 -29.54
C ILE A 34 -17.91 -17.24 -30.64
N THR A 35 -16.61 -17.47 -30.80
CA THR A 35 -16.08 -18.29 -31.88
C THR A 35 -16.41 -19.78 -31.70
N HIS A 36 -16.30 -20.31 -30.47
CA HIS A 36 -16.46 -21.75 -30.23
C HIS A 36 -17.91 -22.18 -29.92
N ARG A 37 -18.78 -21.27 -29.50
CA ARG A 37 -20.16 -21.59 -29.08
C ARG A 37 -21.23 -21.20 -30.10
N THR A 38 -20.83 -20.68 -31.26
CA THR A 38 -21.77 -20.38 -32.36
C THR A 38 -22.36 -21.63 -32.98
N GLN A 39 -23.65 -21.53 -33.33
CA GLN A 39 -24.35 -22.53 -34.12
C GLN A 39 -24.54 -22.01 -35.54
N PHE A 40 -24.39 -22.87 -36.54
CA PHE A 40 -24.71 -22.54 -37.92
C PHE A 40 -26.21 -22.27 -38.07
N GLU A 41 -26.57 -21.17 -38.72
CA GLU A 41 -27.96 -20.88 -39.09
C GLU A 41 -28.29 -21.42 -40.47
N GLN A 42 -29.46 -22.05 -40.60
CA GLN A 42 -29.98 -22.51 -41.87
C GLN A 42 -30.56 -21.32 -42.64
N THR A 43 -29.91 -20.93 -43.73
CA THR A 43 -30.35 -19.81 -44.58
C THR A 43 -31.44 -20.21 -45.59
N SER A 44 -31.58 -21.50 -45.90
CA SER A 44 -32.59 -22.02 -46.83
C SER A 44 -33.26 -23.27 -46.28
N THR A 45 -34.60 -23.27 -46.25
CA THR A 45 -35.41 -24.41 -45.80
C THR A 45 -35.32 -25.63 -46.71
N ALA A 46 -34.85 -25.46 -47.95
CA ALA A 46 -34.71 -26.53 -48.93
C ALA A 46 -33.44 -27.39 -48.75
N ILE A 47 -32.43 -26.88 -48.02
CA ILE A 47 -31.16 -27.60 -47.80
C ILE A 47 -31.01 -27.84 -46.29
N PRO A 48 -31.07 -29.09 -45.82
CA PRO A 48 -30.90 -29.39 -44.41
C PRO A 48 -29.47 -29.10 -43.95
N THR A 49 -29.33 -28.56 -42.74
CA THR A 49 -28.04 -28.19 -42.15
C THR A 49 -27.23 -29.45 -41.84
N THR A 50 -26.06 -29.60 -42.46
CA THR A 50 -25.20 -30.80 -42.32
C THR A 50 -24.09 -30.64 -41.28
N LEU A 51 -23.81 -29.41 -40.84
CA LEU A 51 -22.76 -29.09 -39.88
C LEU A 51 -23.37 -28.62 -38.55
N HIS A 52 -22.98 -29.29 -37.47
CA HIS A 52 -23.36 -28.94 -36.11
C HIS A 52 -22.11 -28.76 -35.26
N THR A 53 -22.02 -27.64 -34.55
CA THR A 53 -21.01 -27.43 -33.51
C THR A 53 -21.42 -28.23 -32.29
N THR A 54 -20.60 -29.19 -31.87
CA THR A 54 -20.87 -30.10 -30.73
C THR A 54 -21.04 -29.37 -29.39
N GLN A 55 -20.44 -28.18 -29.25
CA GLN A 55 -20.54 -27.35 -28.04
C GLN A 55 -21.46 -26.12 -28.19
N ALA A 56 -22.26 -26.03 -29.25
CA ALA A 56 -23.11 -24.87 -29.51
C ALA A 56 -24.03 -24.56 -28.31
N ALA A 57 -24.07 -23.29 -27.92
CA ALA A 57 -25.04 -22.82 -26.94
C ALA A 57 -26.42 -22.66 -27.61
N ARG A 58 -27.50 -22.82 -26.84
CA ARG A 58 -28.85 -22.51 -27.34
C ARG A 58 -28.91 -21.03 -27.71
N ARG A 59 -29.59 -20.69 -28.81
CA ARG A 59 -29.65 -19.31 -29.34
C ARG A 59 -30.03 -18.26 -28.30
N LYS A 60 -30.98 -18.57 -27.41
CA LYS A 60 -31.40 -17.68 -26.31
C LYS A 60 -30.26 -17.42 -25.33
N ASP A 61 -29.58 -18.48 -24.91
CA ASP A 61 -28.50 -18.42 -23.92
C ASP A 61 -27.25 -17.77 -24.52
N TYR A 62 -26.94 -18.06 -25.79
CA TYR A 62 -25.86 -17.42 -26.54
C TYR A 62 -26.05 -15.90 -26.67
N ARG A 63 -27.27 -15.47 -27.00
CA ARG A 63 -27.60 -14.04 -27.08
C ARG A 63 -27.51 -13.36 -25.72
N ALA A 64 -28.04 -13.99 -24.67
CA ALA A 64 -27.94 -13.46 -23.30
C ALA A 64 -26.47 -13.34 -22.85
N ALA A 65 -25.62 -14.31 -23.18
CA ALA A 65 -24.19 -14.27 -22.89
C ALA A 65 -23.49 -13.11 -23.62
N ILE A 66 -23.80 -12.85 -24.90
CA ILE A 66 -23.26 -11.71 -25.64
C ILE A 66 -23.69 -10.39 -25.01
N GLU A 67 -24.97 -10.24 -24.68
CA GLU A 67 -25.49 -9.03 -24.04
C GLU A 67 -24.80 -8.76 -22.70
N GLN A 68 -24.51 -9.81 -21.92
CA GLN A 68 -23.74 -9.72 -20.69
C GLN A 68 -22.28 -9.30 -20.97
N PHE A 69 -21.58 -9.92 -21.91
CA PHE A 69 -20.20 -9.53 -22.25
C PHE A 69 -20.11 -8.08 -22.70
N VAL A 70 -21.05 -7.61 -23.53
CA VAL A 70 -21.09 -6.21 -23.97
C VAL A 70 -21.31 -5.28 -22.77
N SER A 71 -22.25 -5.60 -21.88
CA SER A 71 -22.50 -4.83 -20.66
C SER A 71 -21.24 -4.74 -19.78
N ASP A 72 -20.53 -5.86 -19.60
CA ASP A 72 -19.33 -5.94 -18.77
C ASP A 72 -18.17 -5.14 -19.39
N ILE A 73 -17.98 -5.22 -20.71
CA ILE A 73 -16.98 -4.44 -21.45
C ILE A 73 -17.26 -2.94 -21.33
N VAL A 74 -18.50 -2.51 -21.56
CA VAL A 74 -18.89 -1.08 -21.48
C VAL A 74 -18.70 -0.53 -20.07
N ARG A 75 -19.11 -1.30 -19.06
CA ARG A 75 -18.91 -0.93 -17.66
C ARG A 75 -17.42 -0.78 -17.36
N ARG A 76 -16.59 -1.76 -17.74
CA ARG A 76 -15.16 -1.72 -17.44
C ARG A 76 -14.42 -0.62 -18.19
N ALA A 77 -14.84 -0.30 -19.42
CA ALA A 77 -14.33 0.84 -20.17
C ALA A 77 -14.62 2.17 -19.45
N LYS A 78 -15.83 2.35 -18.91
CA LYS A 78 -16.19 3.54 -18.12
C LYS A 78 -15.43 3.63 -16.80
N ASP A 79 -15.21 2.49 -16.14
CA ASP A 79 -14.39 2.43 -14.92
C ASP A 79 -12.95 2.90 -15.23
N ILE A 80 -12.38 2.47 -16.37
CA ILE A 80 -11.07 2.92 -16.85
C ILE A 80 -11.05 4.43 -17.13
N GLU A 81 -12.07 4.99 -17.79
CA GLU A 81 -12.18 6.44 -18.02
C GLU A 81 -12.17 7.22 -16.69
N THR A 82 -12.89 6.70 -15.69
CA THR A 82 -12.94 7.31 -14.36
C THR A 82 -11.59 7.23 -13.65
N LEU A 83 -10.89 6.09 -13.76
CA LEU A 83 -9.54 5.91 -13.22
C LEU A 83 -8.53 6.83 -13.90
N ILE A 84 -8.61 7.01 -15.22
CA ILE A 84 -7.77 7.94 -15.98
C ILE A 84 -8.02 9.38 -15.52
N ALA A 85 -9.28 9.77 -15.33
CA ALA A 85 -9.62 11.11 -14.83
C ALA A 85 -9.13 11.34 -13.38
N ALA A 86 -8.98 10.28 -12.59
CA ALA A 86 -8.44 10.33 -11.24
C ALA A 86 -6.90 10.28 -11.18
N LEU A 87 -6.21 10.10 -12.32
CA LEU A 87 -4.75 10.16 -12.36
C LEU A 87 -4.27 11.60 -12.12
N PRO A 88 -3.15 11.77 -11.40
CA PRO A 88 -2.54 13.08 -11.25
C PRO A 88 -2.07 13.65 -12.57
N SER A 89 -2.22 14.96 -12.77
CA SER A 89 -1.73 15.68 -13.94
C SER A 89 -0.21 15.64 -14.04
N LYS A 90 0.31 15.52 -15.28
CA LYS A 90 1.76 15.55 -15.55
C LYS A 90 2.42 16.87 -15.16
N ASP A 91 1.65 17.97 -15.18
CA ASP A 91 2.12 19.32 -14.84
C ASP A 91 2.47 19.48 -13.35
N ASP A 92 2.00 18.58 -12.48
CA ASP A 92 2.31 18.61 -11.05
C ASP A 92 3.72 18.08 -10.72
N SER A 93 4.42 17.48 -11.69
CA SER A 93 5.73 16.86 -11.47
C SER A 93 6.79 17.86 -10.99
N GLY A 94 6.83 19.08 -11.55
CA GLY A 94 7.75 20.13 -11.12
C GLY A 94 7.45 20.63 -9.71
N VAL A 95 6.18 20.89 -9.41
CA VAL A 95 5.72 21.33 -8.07
C VAL A 95 6.01 20.24 -7.03
N ARG A 96 5.81 18.97 -7.38
CA ARG A 96 6.13 17.83 -6.51
C ARG A 96 7.62 17.71 -6.25
N ALA A 97 8.47 17.92 -7.25
CA ALA A 97 9.92 17.90 -7.08
C ALA A 97 10.38 19.00 -6.11
N THR A 98 9.91 20.24 -6.31
CA THR A 98 10.19 21.35 -5.39
C THR A 98 9.66 21.05 -3.99
N ARG A 99 8.45 20.49 -3.88
CA ARG A 99 7.87 20.12 -2.59
C ARG A 99 8.67 19.02 -1.88
N LEU A 100 9.23 18.06 -2.64
CA LEU A 100 10.12 17.03 -2.10
C LEU A 100 11.41 17.64 -1.54
N GLU A 101 12.00 18.61 -2.24
CA GLU A 101 13.19 19.32 -1.78
C GLU A 101 12.92 20.10 -0.50
N GLU A 102 11.78 20.80 -0.42
CA GLU A 102 11.32 21.47 0.81
C GLU A 102 11.16 20.48 1.97
N LEU A 103 10.49 19.35 1.73
CA LEU A 103 10.26 18.34 2.75
C LEU A 103 11.58 17.71 3.22
N GLN A 104 12.54 17.51 2.30
CA GLN A 104 13.87 17.01 2.63
C GLN A 104 14.63 18.00 3.50
N ALA A 105 14.56 19.30 3.19
CA ALA A 105 15.15 20.35 4.01
C ALA A 105 14.52 20.38 5.42
N GLU A 106 13.19 20.28 5.51
CA GLU A 106 12.46 20.19 6.77
C GLU A 106 12.88 18.96 7.59
N MET A 107 13.01 17.78 6.94
CA MET A 107 13.49 16.57 7.60
C MET A 107 14.91 16.69 8.15
N VAL A 108 15.81 17.39 7.45
CA VAL A 108 17.18 17.61 7.93
C VAL A 108 17.18 18.46 9.20
N VAL A 109 16.37 19.52 9.22
CA VAL A 109 16.21 20.38 10.39
C VAL A 109 15.60 19.61 11.56
N ALA A 110 14.48 18.93 11.34
CA ALA A 110 13.80 18.14 12.38
C ALA A 110 14.69 17.02 12.94
N ASN A 111 15.47 16.34 12.09
CA ASN A 111 16.42 15.33 12.54
C ASN A 111 17.57 15.91 13.38
N ARG A 112 18.02 17.13 13.06
CA ARG A 112 19.03 17.82 13.86
C ARG A 112 18.48 18.17 15.23
N GLU A 113 17.30 18.79 15.29
CA GLU A 113 16.63 19.12 16.55
C GLU A 113 16.35 17.88 17.40
N TYR A 114 15.93 16.78 16.76
CA TYR A 114 15.74 15.49 17.43
C TYR A 114 17.05 14.98 18.06
N LYS A 115 18.18 15.04 17.34
CA LYS A 115 19.49 14.62 17.86
C LYS A 115 19.97 15.50 19.01
N GLU A 116 19.75 16.81 18.92
CA GLU A 116 20.09 17.76 19.98
C GLU A 116 19.28 17.48 21.25
N ALA A 117 17.96 17.30 21.12
CA ALA A 117 17.08 16.96 22.24
C ALA A 117 17.45 15.60 22.87
N LEU A 118 17.82 14.61 22.04
CA LEU A 118 18.28 13.31 22.51
C LEU A 118 19.57 13.43 23.32
N GLY A 119 20.55 14.20 22.83
CA GLY A 119 21.80 14.42 23.55
C GLY A 119 21.59 15.07 24.92
N GLN A 120 20.71 16.08 25.00
CA GLN A 120 20.33 16.71 26.28
C GLN A 120 19.65 15.71 27.23
N ALA A 121 18.77 14.86 26.72
CA ALA A 121 18.11 13.83 27.52
C ALA A 121 19.10 12.79 28.05
N GLU A 122 20.08 12.37 27.23
CA GLU A 122 21.14 11.44 27.64
C GLU A 122 22.07 12.05 28.70
N GLU A 123 22.42 13.33 28.57
CA GLU A 123 23.23 14.06 29.55
C GLU A 123 22.53 14.16 30.90
N LEU A 124 21.27 14.62 30.92
CA LEU A 124 20.44 14.68 32.13
C LEU A 124 20.26 13.30 32.76
N LEU A 125 20.08 12.25 31.95
CA LEU A 125 20.02 10.88 32.44
C LEU A 125 21.35 10.45 33.07
N GLY A 126 22.47 10.86 32.49
CA GLY A 126 23.80 10.65 33.04
C GLY A 126 23.99 11.34 34.39
N GLU A 127 23.56 12.59 34.53
CA GLU A 127 23.57 13.32 35.78
C GLU A 127 22.67 12.68 36.84
N LEU A 128 21.43 12.32 36.49
CA LEU A 128 20.52 11.63 37.39
C LEU A 128 21.12 10.31 37.90
N LYS A 129 21.74 9.52 37.01
CA LYS A 129 22.45 8.29 37.37
C LYS A 129 23.62 8.55 38.32
N LYS A 130 24.38 9.64 38.14
CA LYS A 130 25.47 10.03 39.05
C LYS A 130 24.93 10.43 40.42
N VAL A 131 23.88 11.25 40.48
CA VAL A 131 23.23 11.67 41.74
C VAL A 131 22.66 10.48 42.49
N LEU A 132 21.96 9.58 41.79
CA LEU A 132 21.47 8.32 42.37
C LEU A 132 22.61 7.47 42.92
N ARG A 133 23.73 7.34 42.19
CA ARG A 133 24.89 6.59 42.65
C ARG A 133 25.53 7.19 43.90
N ILE A 134 25.65 8.52 43.97
CA ILE A 134 26.18 9.22 45.16
C ILE A 134 25.22 9.01 46.35
N THR A 135 23.91 9.18 46.12
CA THR A 135 22.89 9.07 47.17
C THR A 135 22.77 7.63 47.70
N LEU A 136 22.86 6.62 46.83
CA LEU A 136 22.89 5.21 47.25
C LEU A 136 24.26 4.80 47.82
N GLY A 137 25.37 5.34 47.30
CA GLY A 137 26.74 5.05 47.75
C GLY A 137 27.05 5.59 49.15
N ASP A 138 26.66 6.84 49.43
CA ASP A 138 26.78 7.47 50.74
C ASP A 138 25.86 6.80 51.79
N GLY A 139 24.76 6.19 51.35
CA GLY A 139 23.85 5.41 52.19
C GLY A 139 24.44 4.08 52.66
N THR A 140 25.35 3.49 51.88
CA THR A 140 26.04 2.25 52.26
C THR A 140 27.24 2.48 53.18
N GLU A 141 28.08 3.49 52.95
CA GLU A 141 29.27 3.71 53.79
C GLU A 141 28.93 4.21 55.20
N ARG A 142 27.92 5.09 55.34
CA ARG A 142 27.43 5.54 56.66
C ARG A 142 26.78 4.42 57.47
N ASN A 143 26.16 3.44 56.81
CA ASN A 143 25.51 2.32 57.48
C ASN A 143 26.55 1.26 57.92
N ILE A 144 27.65 1.09 57.19
CA ILE A 144 28.76 0.20 57.58
C ILE A 144 29.52 0.80 58.79
N THR A 145 29.78 2.11 58.81
CA THR A 145 30.41 2.76 59.98
C THR A 145 29.49 2.76 61.20
N ALA A 146 28.20 3.08 61.05
CA ALA A 146 27.23 3.00 62.14
C ALA A 146 27.04 1.57 62.69
N SER A 147 27.14 0.55 61.83
CA SER A 147 27.07 -0.86 62.23
C SER A 147 28.37 -1.35 62.90
N LEU A 148 29.54 -0.86 62.47
CA LEU A 148 30.83 -1.17 63.10
C LEU A 148 30.99 -0.51 64.48
N THR A 149 30.47 0.70 64.70
CA THR A 149 30.48 1.33 66.04
C THR A 149 29.49 0.66 67.01
N ARG A 150 28.41 0.05 66.51
CA ARG A 150 27.47 -0.74 67.31
C ARG A 150 27.99 -2.13 67.71
N LEU A 151 29.05 -2.63 67.08
CA LEU A 151 29.59 -3.98 67.31
C LEU A 151 30.82 -4.03 68.25
N GLY A 152 31.24 -2.91 68.83
CA GLY A 152 32.16 -2.91 69.98
C GLY A 152 33.51 -3.59 69.73
N ILE A 153 34.19 -3.31 68.62
CA ILE A 153 35.58 -3.76 68.41
C ILE A 153 36.53 -2.58 68.66
N PRO A 154 37.48 -2.68 69.62
CA PRO A 154 38.42 -1.62 69.93
C PRO A 154 39.41 -1.41 68.77
N GLN A 155 39.70 -0.14 68.49
CA GLN A 155 40.82 0.29 67.65
C GLN A 155 42.12 -0.03 68.40
N SER A 156 42.96 -0.87 67.81
CA SER A 156 44.38 -1.03 68.15
C SER A 156 45.21 -0.87 66.89
#